data_AF-A0AAD2FLU1-F1
#
_entry.id   AF-A0AAD2FLU1-F1
#
_cell.length_a   1.000
_cell.length_b   1.000
_cell.length_c   1.000
_cell.angle_alpha   90.00
_cell.angle_beta   90.00
_cell.angle_gamma   90.00
#
_symmetry.space_group_name_H-M   'P 1'
#
loop_
_entity.id
_entity.type
_entity.pdbx_description
1 polymer ?
#
loop_
_entity_poly.entity_id
_entity_poly.type
_entity_poly.pdbx_seq_one_letter_code
_entity_poly.pdbx_strand_id
1 'polypeptide(L)'
;MSLAAYVAKQKRFELRAFWGWCGEKAPIEVFSYLFRPYREEELSHIESRGLLLPFYNEISGFLAISRQPVTDQSECACPRDKITSDLELYTSLRDRFRGKPVVDAFVRENFSKATVVGIHIRAGNGEGGDFDRKGRSINNLQVWVGDVVKLVLQEGFRKAGSNELVVYIATDTPSTIDMFRNQLSPHQIKVLDLPQTRMEEGTGVMFGEAAKVHNMGDETDDYSSCLKGWTDTLSDMFLLSHADVVIAATPSSFSQTAPMSLAFGKESQGVETPYCEVIPKFEPHKKKETTEWKEVAPTMQCYKSYVDWCCNYSTWIKFKKQGRQNRTKIVSKEFLRFPLPSNEGTVKDYRGLRNRTFDCRRPGRGRAAGGLKDKCLPHAWVVQ
;
A
#
# COMPACT_ATOMS: atom_id res chain seq x y z
N MET A 1 4.80 -6.72 -6.25
CA MET A 1 5.39 -5.93 -7.36
C MET A 1 6.83 -5.52 -7.05
N SER A 2 7.09 -4.78 -5.97
CA SER A 2 8.47 -4.42 -5.57
C SER A 2 9.42 -5.61 -5.46
N LEU A 3 8.99 -6.68 -4.78
CA LEU A 3 9.77 -7.92 -4.72
C LEU A 3 9.99 -8.55 -6.10
N ALA A 4 8.96 -8.58 -6.93
CA ALA A 4 9.07 -9.13 -8.28
C ALA A 4 10.07 -8.33 -9.12
N ALA A 5 10.06 -7.00 -8.99
CA ALA A 5 11.00 -6.11 -9.67
C ALA A 5 12.43 -6.32 -9.17
N TYR A 6 12.61 -6.50 -7.86
CA TYR A 6 13.90 -6.85 -7.29
C TYR A 6 14.42 -8.19 -7.83
N VAL A 7 13.61 -9.25 -7.82
CA VAL A 7 13.99 -10.55 -8.39
C VAL A 7 14.31 -10.42 -9.89
N ALA A 8 13.51 -9.65 -10.62
CA ALA A 8 13.72 -9.35 -12.04
C ALA A 8 15.08 -8.72 -12.29
N LYS A 9 15.43 -7.69 -11.52
CA LYS A 9 16.73 -7.04 -11.55
C LYS A 9 17.88 -8.02 -11.26
N GLN A 10 17.77 -8.80 -10.19
CA GLN A 10 18.79 -9.79 -9.81
C GLN A 10 18.98 -10.91 -10.85
N LYS A 11 17.94 -11.20 -11.64
CA LYS A 11 17.95 -12.22 -12.68
C LYS A 11 18.04 -11.67 -14.10
N ARG A 12 18.20 -10.35 -14.25
CA ARG A 12 18.32 -9.66 -15.54
C ARG A 12 17.15 -9.97 -16.50
N PHE A 13 15.91 -9.96 -15.99
CA PHE A 13 14.71 -10.01 -16.83
C PHE A 13 13.85 -8.76 -16.64
N GLU A 14 13.05 -8.42 -17.64
CA GLU A 14 12.09 -7.32 -17.54
C GLU A 14 10.80 -7.79 -16.87
N LEU A 15 10.32 -7.03 -15.88
CA LEU A 15 9.02 -7.26 -15.27
C LEU A 15 7.96 -6.35 -15.90
N ARG A 16 6.97 -6.97 -16.56
CA ARG A 16 5.69 -6.30 -16.83
C ARG A 16 4.71 -6.54 -15.69
N ALA A 17 4.21 -5.46 -15.08
CA ALA A 17 3.12 -5.56 -14.13
C ALA A 17 1.76 -5.66 -14.84
N PHE A 18 0.82 -6.35 -14.19
CA PHE A 18 -0.57 -6.49 -14.65
C PHE A 18 -1.51 -6.30 -13.45
N TRP A 19 -2.40 -5.31 -13.53
CA TRP A 19 -3.28 -4.92 -12.42
C TRP A 19 -4.75 -5.22 -12.68
N GLY A 20 -5.06 -5.96 -13.75
CA GLY A 20 -6.42 -6.29 -14.15
C GLY A 20 -6.89 -5.50 -15.36
N TRP A 21 -8.19 -5.57 -15.59
CA TRP A 21 -8.88 -4.92 -16.70
C TRP A 21 -10.03 -4.06 -16.15
N CYS A 22 -10.31 -2.93 -16.81
CA CYS A 22 -11.54 -2.16 -16.65
C CYS A 22 -12.42 -2.32 -17.91
N GLY A 23 -13.74 -2.48 -17.75
CA GLY A 23 -14.70 -2.73 -18.84
C GLY A 23 -14.84 -4.21 -19.24
N GLU A 24 -16.06 -4.63 -19.61
CA GLU A 24 -16.35 -6.00 -20.04
C GLU A 24 -16.26 -6.16 -21.57
N LYS A 25 -16.85 -5.24 -22.33
CA LYS A 25 -16.88 -5.31 -23.81
C LYS A 25 -15.57 -4.89 -24.47
N ALA A 26 -14.88 -3.91 -23.89
CA ALA A 26 -13.61 -3.37 -24.39
C ALA A 26 -12.61 -3.27 -23.22
N PRO A 27 -12.06 -4.39 -22.74
CA PRO A 27 -11.23 -4.41 -21.55
C PRO A 27 -9.95 -3.58 -21.74
N ILE A 28 -9.75 -2.58 -20.89
CA ILE A 28 -8.55 -1.74 -20.83
C ILE A 28 -7.62 -2.28 -19.75
N GLU A 29 -6.38 -2.59 -20.11
CA GLU A 29 -5.37 -3.06 -19.17
C GLU A 29 -4.91 -1.91 -18.28
N VAL A 30 -5.18 -2.01 -16.99
CA VAL A 30 -5.04 -0.90 -16.02
C VAL A 30 -3.61 -0.38 -15.94
N PHE A 31 -2.61 -1.25 -15.82
CA PHE A 31 -1.21 -0.82 -15.68
C PHE A 31 -0.75 -0.09 -16.95
N SER A 32 -1.07 -0.66 -18.12
CA SER A 32 -0.75 0.00 -19.39
C SER A 32 -1.44 1.35 -19.55
N TYR A 33 -2.68 1.50 -19.09
CA TYR A 33 -3.37 2.78 -19.15
C TYR A 33 -2.69 3.86 -18.29
N LEU A 34 -2.20 3.47 -17.11
CA LEU A 34 -1.68 4.39 -16.09
C LEU A 34 -0.20 4.75 -16.30
N PHE A 35 0.60 3.88 -16.92
CA PHE A 35 2.08 4.04 -16.94
C PHE A 35 2.74 3.94 -18.32
N ARG A 36 1.98 3.83 -19.42
CA ARG A 36 2.58 3.82 -20.77
C ARG A 36 2.89 5.23 -21.30
N PRO A 37 3.87 5.35 -22.21
CA PRO A 37 4.66 4.26 -22.82
C PRO A 37 5.81 3.73 -21.94
N TYR A 38 6.21 2.46 -22.18
CA TYR A 38 7.50 1.94 -21.71
C TYR A 38 8.62 2.63 -22.49
N ARG A 39 9.74 2.94 -21.85
CA ARG A 39 10.88 3.54 -22.56
C ARG A 39 11.73 2.46 -23.22
N GLU A 40 12.35 2.76 -24.35
CA GLU A 40 13.21 1.80 -25.05
C GLU A 40 14.41 1.35 -24.19
N GLU A 41 14.92 2.21 -23.30
CA GLU A 41 16.02 1.86 -22.40
C GLU A 41 15.62 0.73 -21.43
N GLU A 42 14.36 0.66 -21.02
CA GLU A 42 13.81 -0.42 -20.17
C GLU A 42 13.79 -1.76 -20.91
N LEU A 43 13.83 -1.74 -22.25
CA LEU A 43 13.85 -2.94 -23.09
C LEU A 43 15.26 -3.33 -23.54
N SER A 44 16.25 -2.46 -23.35
CA SER A 44 17.60 -2.60 -23.92
C SER A 44 18.39 -3.81 -23.38
N HIS A 45 18.07 -4.26 -22.17
CA HIS A 45 18.74 -5.39 -21.50
C HIS A 45 18.03 -6.73 -21.72
N ILE A 46 16.99 -6.76 -22.56
CA ILE A 46 16.20 -7.97 -22.82
C ILE A 46 16.89 -8.77 -23.94
N GLU A 47 17.65 -9.77 -23.54
CA GLU A 47 18.33 -10.68 -24.47
C GLU A 47 17.36 -11.65 -25.19
N SER A 48 16.17 -11.90 -24.62
CA SER A 48 15.14 -12.75 -25.24
C SER A 48 13.74 -12.11 -25.19
N ARG A 49 13.18 -11.80 -26.36
CA ARG A 49 11.76 -11.42 -26.51
C ARG A 49 10.95 -12.71 -26.65
N GLY A 50 9.97 -12.94 -25.76
CA GLY A 50 9.05 -14.08 -25.88
C GLY A 50 8.82 -14.92 -24.61
N LEU A 51 9.52 -14.64 -23.52
CA LEU A 51 9.27 -15.29 -22.21
C LEU A 51 8.40 -14.38 -21.34
N LEU A 52 7.09 -14.57 -21.43
CA LEU A 52 6.14 -14.01 -20.46
C LEU A 52 5.93 -15.02 -19.33
N LEU A 53 6.57 -14.78 -18.18
CA LEU A 53 6.31 -15.55 -16.97
C LEU A 53 5.31 -14.78 -16.10
N PRO A 54 4.08 -15.31 -15.88
CA PRO A 54 3.16 -14.67 -14.97
C PRO A 54 3.71 -14.78 -13.54
N PHE A 55 4.10 -13.64 -12.97
CA PHE A 55 4.55 -13.56 -11.58
C PHE A 55 3.40 -13.07 -10.70
N TYR A 56 2.72 -13.99 -10.03
CA TYR A 56 1.67 -13.66 -9.08
C TYR A 56 2.29 -13.27 -7.74
N ASN A 57 1.77 -12.21 -7.10
CA ASN A 57 2.15 -11.86 -5.72
C ASN A 57 1.76 -12.97 -4.71
N GLU A 58 0.98 -13.98 -5.13
CA GLU A 58 0.60 -15.15 -4.33
C GLU A 58 1.29 -16.41 -4.87
N ILE A 59 2.56 -16.61 -4.51
CA ILE A 59 3.27 -17.89 -4.67
C ILE A 59 2.81 -18.80 -3.54
N SER A 60 2.26 -19.97 -3.87
CA SER A 60 2.11 -21.08 -2.92
C SER A 60 3.50 -21.47 -2.40
N GLY A 61 3.89 -20.97 -1.24
CA GLY A 61 5.26 -21.00 -0.72
C GLY A 61 5.65 -19.75 0.09
N PHE A 62 4.85 -18.67 0.01
CA PHE A 62 4.95 -17.57 0.97
C PHE A 62 4.52 -18.05 2.36
N LEU A 63 5.50 -18.33 3.21
CA LEU A 63 5.27 -18.57 4.62
C LEU A 63 4.92 -17.24 5.29
N ALA A 64 3.83 -17.22 6.04
CA ALA A 64 3.61 -16.21 7.08
C ALA A 64 4.68 -16.43 8.15
N ILE A 65 5.80 -15.72 8.04
CA ILE A 65 6.91 -15.83 8.98
C ILE A 65 6.62 -14.90 10.15
N SER A 66 6.83 -15.41 11.37
CA SER A 66 7.00 -14.58 12.55
C SER A 66 8.46 -14.11 12.63
N ARG A 67 8.70 -12.81 12.54
CA ARG A 67 9.95 -12.14 12.88
C ARG A 67 10.04 -12.25 14.39
N GLN A 68 10.90 -13.15 14.84
CA GLN A 68 11.30 -13.11 16.24
C GLN A 68 11.96 -11.75 16.49
N PRO A 69 11.64 -11.08 17.61
CA PRO A 69 12.36 -9.88 18.01
C PRO A 69 13.85 -10.23 18.02
N VAL A 70 14.66 -9.40 17.37
CA VAL A 70 16.10 -9.58 17.28
C VAL A 70 16.66 -9.39 18.70
N THR A 71 16.79 -10.49 19.46
CA THR A 71 17.27 -10.45 20.84
C THR A 71 18.79 -10.36 20.92
N ASP A 72 19.49 -10.60 19.80
CA ASP A 72 20.95 -10.50 19.69
C ASP A 72 21.33 -9.84 18.37
N GLN A 73 22.44 -9.08 18.39
CA GLN A 73 23.06 -8.24 17.36
C GLN A 73 23.29 -8.88 15.96
N SER A 74 22.67 -10.01 15.65
CA SER A 74 22.58 -10.58 14.31
C SER A 74 22.11 -9.53 13.30
N GLU A 75 22.82 -9.50 12.17
CA GLU A 75 22.62 -8.54 11.08
C GLU A 75 21.14 -8.43 10.72
N CYS A 76 20.64 -7.19 10.74
CA CYS A 76 19.32 -6.89 10.25
C CYS A 76 19.17 -7.39 8.80
N ALA A 77 18.20 -8.27 8.56
CA ALA A 77 17.97 -8.91 7.27
C ALA A 77 17.29 -7.97 6.25
N CYS A 78 17.76 -6.73 6.13
CA CYS A 78 17.31 -5.75 5.15
C CYS A 78 18.39 -5.44 4.11
N PRO A 79 18.42 -6.18 2.99
CA PRO A 79 19.38 -5.97 1.92
C PRO A 79 19.22 -4.58 1.30
N ARG A 80 20.33 -3.86 1.23
CA ARG A 80 20.37 -2.49 0.69
C ARG A 80 19.96 -2.43 -0.78
N ASP A 81 20.34 -3.44 -1.55
CA ASP A 81 19.97 -3.58 -2.95
C ASP A 81 18.47 -3.72 -3.17
N LYS A 82 17.74 -4.33 -2.23
CA LYS A 82 16.28 -4.36 -2.24
C LYS A 82 15.68 -2.97 -2.00
N ILE A 83 16.26 -2.17 -1.11
CA ILE A 83 15.82 -0.79 -0.86
C ILE A 83 16.02 0.06 -2.11
N THR A 84 17.20 -0.02 -2.72
CA THR A 84 17.52 0.66 -3.98
C THR A 84 16.56 0.24 -5.10
N SER A 85 16.27 -1.06 -5.23
CA SER A 85 15.32 -1.57 -6.22
C SER A 85 13.90 -1.03 -6.04
N ASP A 86 13.45 -0.83 -4.80
CA ASP A 86 12.11 -0.28 -4.54
C ASP A 86 12.06 1.20 -4.87
N LEU A 87 13.09 1.96 -4.47
CA LEU A 87 13.20 3.38 -4.80
C LEU A 87 13.20 3.60 -6.32
N GLU A 88 13.99 2.83 -7.06
CA GLU A 88 14.03 2.89 -8.53
C GLU A 88 12.68 2.55 -9.16
N LEU A 89 12.04 1.45 -8.73
CA LEU A 89 10.74 1.03 -9.25
C LEU A 89 9.68 2.11 -9.02
N TYR A 90 9.54 2.58 -7.79
CA TYR A 90 8.47 3.52 -7.46
C TYR A 90 8.73 4.92 -8.02
N THR A 91 10.00 5.31 -8.19
CA THR A 91 10.37 6.54 -8.92
C THR A 91 9.96 6.41 -10.38
N SER A 92 10.30 5.31 -11.06
CA SER A 92 9.90 5.06 -12.45
C SER A 92 8.38 5.06 -12.63
N LEU A 93 7.63 4.45 -11.69
CA LEU A 93 6.17 4.45 -11.74
C LEU A 93 5.57 5.85 -11.56
N ARG A 94 6.07 6.63 -10.60
CA ARG A 94 5.64 8.02 -10.39
C ARG A 94 5.89 8.87 -11.63
N ASP A 95 7.07 8.74 -12.21
CA ASP A 95 7.48 9.58 -13.34
C ASP A 95 6.72 9.26 -14.63
N ARG A 96 6.24 8.02 -14.78
CA ARG A 96 5.39 7.58 -15.90
C ARG A 96 3.90 7.66 -15.63
N PHE A 97 3.50 7.99 -14.40
CA PHE A 97 2.11 8.03 -14.04
C PHE A 97 1.35 9.04 -14.89
N ARG A 98 0.31 8.59 -15.59
CA ARG A 98 -0.50 9.44 -16.47
C ARG A 98 -1.15 10.60 -15.74
N GLY A 99 -1.51 10.42 -14.46
CA GLY A 99 -2.05 11.48 -13.61
C GLY A 99 -0.98 12.42 -13.01
N LYS A 100 0.31 12.25 -13.33
CA LYS A 100 1.41 13.07 -12.80
C LYS A 100 1.18 14.59 -12.96
N PRO A 101 0.65 15.13 -14.08
CA PRO A 101 0.41 16.57 -14.18
C PRO A 101 -0.52 17.12 -13.10
N VAL A 102 -1.53 16.34 -12.68
CA VAL A 102 -2.46 16.73 -11.60
C VAL A 102 -1.74 16.72 -10.25
N VAL A 103 -0.96 15.67 -9.98
CA VAL A 103 -0.13 15.56 -8.77
C VAL A 103 0.87 16.71 -8.69
N ASP A 104 1.63 16.97 -9.76
CA ASP A 104 2.62 18.05 -9.82
C ASP A 104 1.99 19.44 -9.61
N ALA A 105 0.82 19.67 -10.21
CA ALA A 105 0.08 20.92 -10.03
C ALA A 105 -0.33 21.11 -8.57
N PHE A 106 -0.90 20.08 -7.96
CA PHE A 106 -1.31 20.11 -6.56
C PHE A 106 -0.11 20.34 -5.62
N VAL A 107 1.00 19.64 -5.82
CA VAL A 107 2.24 19.81 -5.03
C VAL A 107 2.79 21.23 -5.16
N ARG A 108 2.87 21.76 -6.39
CA ARG A 108 3.36 23.13 -6.62
C ARG A 108 2.51 24.17 -5.91
N GLU A 109 1.19 24.03 -5.96
CA GLU A 109 0.26 24.98 -5.37
C GLU A 109 0.21 24.87 -3.84
N ASN A 110 0.23 23.65 -3.30
CA ASN A 110 -0.12 23.42 -1.90
C ASN A 110 1.06 23.00 -1.00
N PHE A 111 2.09 22.36 -1.55
CA PHE A 111 3.18 21.77 -0.74
C PHE A 111 4.45 22.62 -0.75
N SER A 112 4.69 23.39 -1.82
CA SER A 112 5.97 24.08 -2.06
C SER A 112 6.42 25.08 -0.99
N LYS A 113 5.51 25.58 -0.15
CA LYS A 113 5.77 26.59 0.90
C LYS A 113 5.44 26.11 2.31
N ALA A 114 5.08 24.83 2.44
CA ALA A 114 4.61 24.26 3.69
C ALA A 114 5.49 23.07 4.08
N THR A 115 5.46 22.75 5.35
CA THR A 115 5.85 21.41 5.83
C THR A 115 4.61 20.54 5.77
N VAL A 116 4.70 19.45 5.02
CA VAL A 116 3.56 18.59 4.71
C VAL A 116 3.69 17.27 5.46
N VAL A 117 2.70 17.02 6.32
CA VAL A 117 2.47 15.71 6.94
C VAL A 117 1.38 15.00 6.14
N GLY A 118 1.76 13.99 5.37
CA GLY A 118 0.84 13.15 4.62
C GLY A 118 0.36 11.98 5.47
N ILE A 119 -0.94 11.85 5.70
CA ILE A 119 -1.53 10.77 6.51
C ILE A 119 -2.35 9.86 5.60
N HIS A 120 -2.02 8.58 5.60
CA HIS A 120 -2.84 7.55 4.96
C HIS A 120 -3.68 6.81 5.99
N ILE A 121 -4.99 6.81 5.78
CA ILE A 121 -5.97 6.18 6.65
C ILE A 121 -6.71 5.11 5.85
N ARG A 122 -6.47 3.84 6.18
CA ARG A 122 -7.28 2.73 5.71
C ARG A 122 -8.28 2.38 6.81
N ALA A 123 -9.47 2.96 6.75
CA ALA A 123 -10.56 2.71 7.69
C ALA A 123 -11.50 1.59 7.19
N GLY A 124 -11.39 1.23 5.92
CA GLY A 124 -12.11 0.12 5.28
C GLY A 124 -13.48 0.49 4.76
N ASN A 125 -14.01 1.66 5.14
CA ASN A 125 -15.28 2.19 4.62
C ASN A 125 -16.46 1.19 4.66
N GLY A 126 -16.59 0.39 5.72
CA GLY A 126 -17.63 -0.65 5.84
C GLY A 126 -17.25 -2.02 5.24
N GLU A 127 -16.00 -2.22 4.82
CA GLU A 127 -15.46 -3.53 4.47
C GLU A 127 -15.63 -4.53 5.62
N GLY A 128 -16.40 -5.60 5.36
CA GLY A 128 -16.51 -6.74 6.26
C GLY A 128 -15.43 -7.80 6.04
N GLY A 129 -15.81 -9.07 6.25
CA GLY A 129 -15.04 -10.21 5.75
C GLY A 129 -13.62 -10.30 6.29
N ASP A 130 -12.62 -10.39 5.39
CA ASP A 130 -11.22 -10.52 5.79
C ASP A 130 -10.66 -9.28 6.49
N PHE A 131 -11.17 -8.10 6.14
CA PHE A 131 -10.74 -6.83 6.73
C PHE A 131 -11.08 -6.78 8.22
N ASP A 132 -12.35 -7.04 8.54
CA ASP A 132 -12.86 -7.12 9.93
C ASP A 132 -12.29 -8.31 10.71
N ARG A 133 -12.19 -9.50 10.09
CA ARG A 133 -11.61 -10.69 10.75
C ARG A 133 -10.13 -10.48 11.11
N LYS A 134 -9.43 -9.68 10.32
CA LYS A 134 -8.09 -9.20 10.62
C LYS A 134 -8.14 -7.90 11.42
N GLY A 135 -9.18 -7.59 12.18
CA GLY A 135 -9.25 -6.44 13.10
C GLY A 135 -8.62 -5.15 12.58
N ARG A 136 -8.81 -4.83 11.29
CA ARG A 136 -8.27 -3.64 10.65
C ARG A 136 -9.24 -2.46 10.72
N SER A 137 -10.49 -2.72 11.10
CA SER A 137 -11.51 -1.70 11.29
C SER A 137 -11.24 -0.85 12.52
N ILE A 138 -11.68 0.41 12.44
CA ILE A 138 -11.57 1.41 13.50
C ILE A 138 -12.93 1.50 14.18
N ASN A 139 -13.02 1.04 15.43
CA ASN A 139 -14.31 0.94 16.13
C ASN A 139 -14.97 2.29 16.43
N ASN A 140 -14.17 3.30 16.77
CA ASN A 140 -14.65 4.66 17.03
C ASN A 140 -13.76 5.64 16.28
N LEU A 141 -14.18 5.97 15.06
CA LEU A 141 -13.43 6.79 14.13
C LEU A 141 -13.12 8.18 14.72
N GLN A 142 -14.08 8.82 15.39
CA GLN A 142 -13.90 10.15 15.99
C GLN A 142 -12.83 10.16 17.08
N VAL A 143 -12.88 9.19 18.01
CA VAL A 143 -11.90 9.07 19.10
C VAL A 143 -10.52 8.78 18.53
N TRP A 144 -10.45 7.84 17.57
CA TRP A 144 -9.20 7.47 16.93
C TRP A 144 -8.58 8.65 16.17
N VAL A 145 -9.36 9.42 15.40
CA VAL A 145 -8.88 10.64 14.73
C VAL A 145 -8.33 11.62 15.76
N GLY A 146 -9.01 11.80 16.90
CA GLY A 146 -8.53 12.69 17.94
C GLY A 146 -7.24 12.25 18.60
N ASP A 147 -7.01 10.95 18.74
CA ASP A 147 -5.73 10.45 19.23
C ASP A 147 -4.62 10.60 18.19
N VAL A 148 -4.90 10.39 16.90
CA VAL A 148 -3.92 10.66 15.82
C VAL A 148 -3.58 12.16 15.75
N VAL A 149 -4.55 13.05 15.86
CA VAL A 149 -4.32 14.50 15.91
C VAL A 149 -3.43 14.88 17.10
N LYS A 150 -3.67 14.31 18.29
CA LYS A 150 -2.79 14.53 19.45
C LYS A 150 -1.36 14.09 19.14
N LEU A 151 -1.16 12.92 18.53
CA LEU A 151 0.17 12.43 18.17
C LEU A 151 0.85 13.37 17.16
N VAL A 152 0.13 13.82 16.12
CA VAL A 152 0.65 14.80 15.14
C VAL A 152 1.10 16.10 15.80
N LEU A 153 0.34 16.59 16.78
CA LEU A 153 0.70 17.79 17.53
C LEU A 153 1.88 17.56 18.49
N GLN A 154 1.98 16.37 19.10
CA GLN A 154 3.01 16.00 20.09
C GLN A 154 4.38 15.73 19.46
N GLU A 155 4.44 15.03 18.33
CA GLU A 155 5.70 14.76 17.61
C GLU A 155 6.39 16.04 17.14
N GLY A 156 5.69 17.18 17.22
CA GLY A 156 6.33 18.47 17.07
C GLY A 156 6.90 18.65 15.69
N PHE A 157 6.19 18.16 14.65
CA PHE A 157 6.47 18.47 13.23
C PHE A 157 6.60 19.99 12.96
N ARG A 158 6.23 20.81 13.94
CA ARG A 158 6.57 22.23 14.09
C ARG A 158 8.08 22.55 14.13
N LYS A 159 8.98 21.58 14.27
CA LYS A 159 10.44 21.80 14.12
C LYS A 159 10.85 22.22 12.70
N ALA A 160 9.92 22.22 11.74
CA ALA A 160 10.18 22.56 10.35
C ALA A 160 10.41 24.07 10.06
N GLY A 161 10.94 24.80 11.04
CA GLY A 161 11.29 26.21 10.91
C GLY A 161 10.06 27.14 10.86
N SER A 162 10.17 28.20 10.07
CA SER A 162 9.13 29.24 9.89
C SER A 162 8.01 28.86 8.93
N ASN A 163 8.01 27.65 8.39
CA ASN A 163 7.06 27.22 7.37
C ASN A 163 5.72 26.83 8.00
N GLU A 164 4.62 27.08 7.27
CA GLU A 164 3.28 26.65 7.66
C GLU A 164 3.22 25.11 7.71
N LEU A 165 2.59 24.55 8.73
CA LEU A 165 2.32 23.10 8.81
C LEU A 165 0.99 22.80 8.13
N VAL A 166 1.04 21.87 7.18
CA VAL A 166 -0.13 21.40 6.42
C VAL A 166 -0.24 19.89 6.57
N VAL A 167 -1.48 19.40 6.72
CA VAL A 167 -1.78 17.97 6.76
C VAL A 167 -2.50 17.57 5.49
N TYR A 168 -1.96 16.62 4.74
CA TYR A 168 -2.62 16.02 3.58
C TYR A 168 -3.20 14.66 3.97
N ILE A 169 -4.50 14.43 3.71
CA ILE A 169 -5.19 13.18 4.06
C ILE A 169 -5.49 12.38 2.78
N ALA A 170 -5.04 11.13 2.78
CA ALA A 170 -5.45 10.10 1.81
C ALA A 170 -6.24 9.02 2.56
N THR A 171 -7.48 8.77 2.16
CA THR A 171 -8.40 7.92 2.93
C THR A 171 -9.47 7.29 2.05
N ASP A 172 -9.90 6.09 2.42
CA ASP A 172 -11.06 5.42 1.81
C ASP A 172 -12.39 5.75 2.49
N THR A 173 -12.37 6.50 3.61
CA THR A 173 -13.57 6.90 4.34
C THR A 173 -13.69 8.43 4.36
N PRO A 174 -14.56 9.04 3.52
CA PRO A 174 -14.60 10.49 3.30
C PRO A 174 -14.78 11.32 4.58
N SER A 175 -15.62 10.87 5.51
CA SER A 175 -15.93 11.57 6.77
C SER A 175 -14.68 11.83 7.63
N THR A 176 -13.64 11.01 7.51
CA THR A 176 -12.37 11.24 8.23
C THR A 176 -11.74 12.58 7.90
N ILE A 177 -11.87 13.08 6.67
CA ILE A 177 -11.27 14.34 6.23
C ILE A 177 -11.85 15.51 7.04
N ASP A 178 -13.18 15.55 7.17
CA ASP A 178 -13.87 16.60 7.93
C ASP A 178 -13.61 16.48 9.43
N MET A 179 -13.47 15.26 9.97
CA MET A 179 -13.03 15.06 11.35
C MET A 179 -11.65 15.66 11.59
N PHE A 180 -10.68 15.44 10.69
CA PHE A 180 -9.35 16.06 10.78
C PHE A 180 -9.42 17.58 10.66
N ARG A 181 -10.17 18.12 9.68
CA ARG A 181 -10.38 19.57 9.53
C ARG A 181 -10.87 20.21 10.82
N ASN A 182 -11.92 19.63 11.40
CA ASN A 182 -12.54 20.15 12.62
C ASN A 182 -11.58 20.11 13.82
N GLN A 183 -10.79 19.05 13.95
CA GLN A 183 -9.87 18.90 15.09
C GLN A 183 -8.56 19.67 14.94
N LEU A 184 -8.10 19.94 13.72
CA LEU A 184 -6.87 20.69 13.46
C LEU A 184 -7.09 22.21 13.26
N SER A 185 -8.32 22.64 12.96
CA SER A 185 -8.70 24.04 12.80
C SER A 185 -8.35 24.93 14.02
N PRO A 186 -8.60 24.51 15.28
CA PRO A 186 -8.18 25.28 16.47
C PRO A 186 -6.67 25.52 16.57
N HIS A 187 -5.87 24.72 15.87
CA HIS A 187 -4.41 24.84 15.82
C HIS A 187 -3.91 25.56 14.57
N GLN A 188 -4.82 26.11 13.74
CA GLN A 188 -4.52 26.79 12.48
C GLN A 188 -3.72 25.91 11.49
N ILE A 189 -3.91 24.60 11.55
CA ILE A 189 -3.28 23.65 10.62
C ILE A 189 -4.27 23.37 9.49
N LYS A 190 -3.89 23.72 8.27
CA LYS A 190 -4.71 23.45 7.07
C LYS A 190 -4.72 21.95 6.78
N VAL A 191 -5.91 21.41 6.54
CA VAL A 191 -6.10 20.03 6.08
C VAL A 191 -6.46 20.04 4.60
N LEU A 192 -5.66 19.32 3.82
CA LEU A 192 -5.79 19.15 2.39
C LEU A 192 -6.21 17.72 2.04
N ASP A 193 -6.96 17.58 0.96
CA ASP A 193 -7.20 16.33 0.26
C ASP A 193 -7.27 16.62 -1.24
N LEU A 194 -7.01 15.61 -2.08
CA LEU A 194 -7.25 15.75 -3.51
C LEU A 194 -8.76 15.57 -3.74
N PRO A 195 -9.45 16.50 -4.43
CA PRO A 195 -10.85 16.32 -4.78
C PRO A 195 -11.01 15.07 -5.67
N GLN A 196 -11.72 14.07 -5.16
CA GLN A 196 -11.86 12.76 -5.79
C GLN A 196 -13.31 12.26 -5.69
N THR A 197 -13.65 11.32 -6.57
CA THR A 197 -14.92 10.61 -6.46
C THR A 197 -14.70 9.45 -5.52
N ARG A 198 -15.16 9.60 -4.27
CA ARG A 198 -15.08 8.55 -3.27
C ARG A 198 -16.38 7.77 -3.25
N MET A 199 -16.29 6.50 -2.88
CA MET A 199 -17.48 5.71 -2.63
C MET A 199 -18.24 6.27 -1.43
N GLU A 200 -19.55 6.07 -1.41
CA GLU A 200 -20.37 6.44 -0.26
C GLU A 200 -19.90 5.72 1.00
N GLU A 201 -20.10 6.36 2.15
CA GLU A 201 -19.63 5.82 3.42
C GLU A 201 -20.33 4.48 3.74
N GLY A 202 -19.55 3.47 4.12
CA GLY A 202 -20.07 2.14 4.45
C GLY A 202 -20.27 1.19 3.26
N THR A 203 -19.98 1.62 2.03
CA THR A 203 -20.16 0.80 0.81
C THR A 203 -18.95 -0.05 0.44
N GLY A 204 -17.89 -0.01 1.26
CA GLY A 204 -16.62 -0.68 1.04
C GLY A 204 -15.66 0.17 0.22
N VAL A 205 -14.75 -0.47 -0.49
CA VAL A 205 -13.65 0.20 -1.18
C VAL A 205 -13.63 -0.22 -2.64
N MET A 206 -13.13 0.67 -3.51
CA MET A 206 -13.13 0.42 -4.97
C MET A 206 -12.34 -0.85 -5.37
N PHE A 207 -11.46 -1.34 -4.51
CA PHE A 207 -10.54 -2.45 -4.78
C PHE A 207 -10.68 -3.65 -3.81
N GLY A 208 -11.86 -3.83 -3.20
CA GLY A 208 -12.15 -4.87 -2.20
C GLY A 208 -12.73 -6.18 -2.77
N GLU A 209 -12.45 -7.30 -2.10
CA GLU A 209 -12.89 -8.69 -2.35
C GLU A 209 -13.17 -9.09 -3.82
N ALA A 210 -12.09 -9.48 -4.50
CA ALA A 210 -11.93 -10.54 -5.52
C ALA A 210 -12.88 -10.67 -6.74
N ALA A 211 -13.96 -9.91 -6.89
CA ALA A 211 -14.87 -10.12 -8.02
C ALA A 211 -15.69 -8.90 -8.47
N LYS A 212 -15.64 -7.78 -7.74
CA LYS A 212 -16.47 -6.60 -8.04
C LYS A 212 -15.64 -5.32 -8.13
N VAL A 213 -14.55 -5.35 -8.88
CA VAL A 213 -14.09 -4.10 -9.51
C VAL A 213 -15.28 -3.66 -10.37
N HIS A 214 -15.99 -2.61 -9.96
CA HIS A 214 -17.30 -2.18 -10.48
C HIS A 214 -17.37 -2.24 -12.02
N ASN A 215 -17.80 -3.39 -12.53
CA ASN A 215 -18.26 -3.61 -13.90
C ASN A 215 -19.57 -4.43 -13.90
N MET A 216 -20.00 -4.95 -12.74
CA MET A 216 -21.24 -5.73 -12.66
C MET A 216 -22.42 -4.80 -12.36
N GLY A 217 -23.13 -4.37 -13.39
CA GLY A 217 -24.57 -4.14 -13.25
C GLY A 217 -25.17 -2.90 -13.87
N ASP A 218 -24.38 -1.99 -14.43
CA ASP A 218 -24.93 -0.93 -15.27
C ASP A 218 -24.64 -1.26 -16.74
N GLU A 219 -25.68 -1.30 -17.58
CA GLU A 219 -25.54 -1.58 -19.02
C GLU A 219 -24.65 -0.53 -19.72
N THR A 220 -24.43 0.59 -19.04
CA THR A 220 -23.42 1.57 -19.36
C THR A 220 -22.05 1.03 -18.90
N ASP A 221 -21.30 0.43 -19.84
CA ASP A 221 -19.88 0.04 -19.67
C ASP A 221 -19.01 1.28 -19.36
N ASP A 222 -19.18 1.91 -18.19
CA ASP A 222 -18.42 3.09 -17.82
C ASP A 222 -17.07 2.71 -17.23
N TYR A 223 -16.17 2.30 -18.11
CA TYR A 223 -14.75 2.09 -17.83
C TYR A 223 -14.11 3.30 -17.14
N SER A 224 -14.69 4.50 -17.29
CA SER A 224 -14.15 5.72 -16.72
C SER A 224 -14.15 5.67 -15.20
N SER A 225 -15.18 5.12 -14.56
CA SER A 225 -15.25 4.99 -13.09
C SER A 225 -14.13 4.10 -12.52
N CYS A 226 -13.92 2.93 -13.13
CA CYS A 226 -12.87 1.99 -12.75
C CYS A 226 -11.45 2.58 -12.94
N LEU A 227 -11.18 3.15 -14.11
CA LEU A 227 -9.87 3.77 -14.39
C LEU A 227 -9.64 5.03 -13.57
N LYS A 228 -10.70 5.81 -13.31
CA LYS A 228 -10.65 6.97 -12.43
C LYS A 228 -10.33 6.55 -11.01
N GLY A 229 -10.95 5.50 -10.49
CA GLY A 229 -10.63 4.98 -9.16
C GLY A 229 -9.15 4.62 -9.01
N TRP A 230 -8.56 3.97 -10.03
CA TRP A 230 -7.13 3.65 -10.06
C TRP A 230 -6.27 4.90 -10.12
N THR A 231 -6.66 5.87 -10.95
CA THR A 231 -5.97 7.14 -11.11
C THR A 231 -5.99 7.95 -9.81
N ASP A 232 -7.14 8.07 -9.17
CA ASP A 232 -7.33 8.78 -7.89
C ASP A 232 -6.48 8.13 -6.79
N THR A 233 -6.57 6.80 -6.66
CA THR A 233 -5.81 6.01 -5.68
C THR A 233 -4.29 6.18 -5.85
N LEU A 234 -3.78 6.10 -7.08
CA LEU A 234 -2.36 6.35 -7.34
C LEU A 234 -1.96 7.82 -7.15
N SER A 235 -2.85 8.76 -7.46
CA SER A 235 -2.59 10.18 -7.22
C SER A 235 -2.38 10.43 -5.73
N ASP A 236 -3.18 9.82 -4.87
CA ASP A 236 -2.97 9.86 -3.42
C ASP A 236 -1.65 9.22 -3.00
N MET A 237 -1.28 8.05 -3.57
CA MET A 237 0.01 7.42 -3.28
C MET A 237 1.18 8.36 -3.62
N PHE A 238 1.12 9.01 -4.78
CA PHE A 238 2.20 9.90 -5.20
C PHE A 238 2.18 11.23 -4.45
N LEU A 239 1.01 11.77 -4.10
CA LEU A 239 0.92 12.95 -3.22
C LEU A 239 1.49 12.67 -1.84
N LEU A 240 1.19 11.52 -1.23
CA LEU A 240 1.84 11.11 0.00
C LEU A 240 3.36 10.99 -0.17
N SER A 241 3.84 10.48 -1.30
CA SER A 241 5.28 10.41 -1.57
C SER A 241 5.95 11.79 -1.69
N HIS A 242 5.18 12.84 -1.93
CA HIS A 242 5.65 14.23 -1.94
C HIS A 242 5.60 14.89 -0.56
N ALA A 243 4.96 14.31 0.45
CA ALA A 243 4.98 14.83 1.83
C ALA A 243 6.38 14.74 2.45
N ASP A 244 6.68 15.64 3.40
CA ASP A 244 7.96 15.63 4.14
C ASP A 244 7.98 14.52 5.20
N VAL A 245 6.81 14.26 5.81
CA VAL A 245 6.56 13.12 6.69
C VAL A 245 5.34 12.36 6.20
N VAL A 246 5.44 11.04 6.09
CA VAL A 246 4.32 10.15 5.80
C VAL A 246 3.93 9.37 7.06
N ILE A 247 2.67 9.47 7.46
CA ILE A 247 2.09 8.72 8.57
C ILE A 247 1.17 7.63 8.01
N ALA A 248 1.54 6.37 8.19
CA ALA A 248 0.64 5.25 8.00
C ALA A 248 -0.20 5.07 9.27
N ALA A 249 -1.39 5.66 9.27
CA ALA A 249 -2.24 5.67 10.45
C ALA A 249 -2.89 4.29 10.70
N THR A 250 -3.10 3.51 9.65
CA THR A 250 -3.42 2.09 9.76
C THR A 250 -2.53 1.25 8.85
N PRO A 251 -2.21 0.00 9.25
CA PRO A 251 -1.38 -0.89 8.43
C PRO A 251 -2.01 -1.14 7.06
N SER A 252 -1.30 -0.76 6.00
CA SER A 252 -1.75 -0.89 4.62
C SER A 252 -0.59 -1.07 3.66
N SER A 253 -0.73 -1.99 2.71
CA SER A 253 0.20 -2.09 1.58
C SER A 253 0.22 -0.82 0.72
N PHE A 254 -0.82 0.00 0.79
CA PHE A 254 -0.86 1.29 0.10
C PHE A 254 0.25 2.23 0.60
N SER A 255 0.34 2.44 1.92
CA SER A 255 1.36 3.30 2.52
C SER A 255 2.75 2.66 2.53
N GLN A 256 2.82 1.32 2.70
CA GLN A 256 4.07 0.54 2.78
C GLN A 256 4.70 0.22 1.40
N THR A 257 4.28 0.89 0.33
CA THR A 257 4.84 0.71 -1.02
C THR A 257 5.48 2.00 -1.51
N ALA A 258 4.87 2.70 -2.48
CA ALA A 258 5.45 3.90 -3.06
C ALA A 258 5.63 5.03 -2.04
N PRO A 259 4.64 5.38 -1.19
CA PRO A 259 4.78 6.48 -0.25
C PRO A 259 5.99 6.31 0.68
N MET A 260 6.12 5.15 1.33
CA MET A 260 7.23 4.85 2.21
C MET A 260 8.59 4.84 1.49
N SER A 261 8.68 4.12 0.37
CA SER A 261 9.96 3.96 -0.36
C SER A 261 10.49 5.31 -0.86
N LEU A 262 9.59 6.15 -1.37
CA LEU A 262 9.93 7.47 -1.89
C LEU A 262 10.18 8.48 -0.77
N ALA A 263 9.43 8.42 0.34
CA ALA A 263 9.68 9.27 1.51
C ALA A 263 11.08 9.03 2.08
N PHE A 264 11.54 7.78 2.17
CA PHE A 264 12.91 7.46 2.58
C PHE A 264 13.97 7.83 1.54
N GLY A 265 13.62 7.83 0.25
CA GLY A 265 14.53 8.20 -0.84
C GLY A 265 14.79 9.70 -0.96
N LYS A 266 14.02 10.53 -0.25
CA LYS A 266 14.27 11.97 -0.16
C LYS A 266 15.46 12.21 0.76
N GLU A 267 16.64 12.28 0.18
CA GLU A 267 17.79 12.84 0.88
C GLU A 267 17.47 14.31 1.20
N SER A 268 17.51 14.69 2.48
CA SER A 268 17.75 16.07 2.94
C SER A 268 16.67 17.16 2.78
N GLN A 269 15.48 16.98 3.38
CA GLN A 269 14.60 18.12 3.75
C GLN A 269 14.68 18.51 5.24
N GLY A 270 15.73 18.10 5.95
CA GLY A 270 15.90 18.41 7.38
C GLY A 270 14.92 17.69 8.32
N VAL A 271 14.12 16.76 7.78
CA VAL A 271 13.24 15.88 8.57
C VAL A 271 14.03 14.66 9.03
N GLU A 272 14.11 14.47 10.35
CA GLU A 272 14.85 13.35 10.95
C GLU A 272 14.16 12.00 10.70
N THR A 273 12.83 11.98 10.69
CA THR A 273 12.02 10.77 10.54
C THR A 273 10.93 10.96 9.48
N PRO A 274 11.19 10.65 8.19
CA PRO A 274 10.26 10.91 7.09
C PRO A 274 9.06 9.94 7.05
N TYR A 275 9.06 8.89 7.86
CA TYR A 275 7.99 7.91 7.92
C TYR A 275 7.62 7.55 9.35
N CYS A 276 6.33 7.52 9.64
CA CYS A 276 5.80 7.12 10.94
C CYS A 276 4.62 6.15 10.77
N GLU A 277 4.38 5.34 11.79
CA GLU A 277 3.24 4.43 11.88
C GLU A 277 2.49 4.68 13.18
N VAL A 278 1.17 4.67 13.10
CA VAL A 278 0.32 4.68 14.30
C VAL A 278 0.07 3.23 14.70
N ILE A 279 0.54 2.89 15.90
CA ILE A 279 0.51 1.54 16.44
C ILE A 279 -0.63 1.46 17.47
N PRO A 280 -1.65 0.61 17.23
CA PRO A 280 -2.69 0.35 18.20
C PRO A 280 -2.10 -0.21 19.49
N LYS A 281 -2.48 0.34 20.63
CA LYS A 281 -2.03 -0.12 21.95
C LYS A 281 -3.17 -0.82 22.67
N PHE A 282 -2.86 -1.95 23.30
CA PHE A 282 -3.81 -2.71 24.11
C PHE A 282 -3.23 -2.94 25.50
N GLU A 283 -4.02 -2.66 26.53
CA GLU A 283 -3.63 -2.85 27.92
C GLU A 283 -4.51 -3.93 28.58
N PRO A 284 -3.92 -4.78 29.44
CA PRO A 284 -4.67 -5.80 30.16
C PRO A 284 -5.52 -5.16 31.25
N HIS A 285 -6.83 -5.36 31.18
CA HIS A 285 -7.80 -4.97 32.19
C HIS A 285 -8.28 -6.22 32.94
N LYS A 286 -7.82 -6.37 34.19
CA LYS A 286 -8.18 -7.53 35.03
C LYS A 286 -9.59 -7.35 35.59
N LYS A 287 -10.54 -8.20 35.18
CA LYS A 287 -11.88 -8.30 35.76
C LYS A 287 -12.02 -9.63 36.50
N LYS A 288 -11.92 -9.62 37.84
CA LYS A 288 -12.04 -10.74 38.80
C LYS A 288 -11.27 -12.01 38.41
N GLU A 289 -11.69 -12.73 37.37
CA GLU A 289 -11.13 -14.01 36.89
C GLU A 289 -10.71 -13.99 35.41
N THR A 290 -10.96 -12.90 34.68
CA THR A 290 -10.61 -12.78 33.25
C THR A 290 -9.73 -11.55 32.99
N THR A 291 -8.77 -11.68 32.07
CA THR A 291 -8.01 -10.55 31.54
C THR A 291 -8.64 -10.12 30.23
N GLU A 292 -9.29 -8.96 30.24
CA GLU A 292 -9.84 -8.34 29.05
C GLU A 292 -8.81 -7.37 28.48
N TRP A 293 -8.50 -7.46 27.19
CA TRP A 293 -7.60 -6.50 26.54
C TRP A 293 -8.42 -5.31 26.05
N LYS A 294 -8.17 -4.13 26.63
CA LYS A 294 -8.82 -2.89 26.24
C LYS A 294 -7.89 -2.12 25.31
N GLU A 295 -8.45 -1.67 24.19
CA GLU A 295 -7.77 -0.71 23.32
C GLU A 295 -7.61 0.61 24.08
N VAL A 296 -6.41 1.16 24.07
CA VAL A 296 -6.08 2.47 24.64
C VAL A 296 -5.55 3.37 23.54
N ALA A 297 -5.29 4.64 23.85
CA ALA A 297 -4.76 5.59 22.88
C ALA A 297 -3.53 5.00 22.16
N PRO A 298 -3.51 5.02 20.80
CA PRO A 298 -2.39 4.49 20.04
C PRO A 298 -1.11 5.30 20.31
N THR A 299 0.02 4.73 19.93
CA THR A 299 1.32 5.40 19.94
C THR A 299 1.80 5.63 18.52
N MET A 300 2.66 6.62 18.30
CA MET A 300 3.35 6.81 17.02
C MET A 300 4.76 6.24 17.12
N GLN A 301 5.19 5.49 16.11
CA GLN A 301 6.59 5.10 15.95
C GLN A 301 7.10 5.67 14.64
N CYS A 302 8.18 6.44 14.70
CA CYS A 302 8.79 7.10 13.55
C CYS A 302 10.16 6.50 13.24
N TYR A 303 10.52 6.52 11.96
CA TYR A 303 11.69 5.83 11.42
C TYR A 303 12.54 6.79 10.60
N LYS A 304 13.85 6.74 10.79
CA LYS A 304 14.83 7.63 10.14
C LYS A 304 15.18 7.20 8.72
N SER A 305 15.06 5.92 8.44
CA SER A 305 15.44 5.34 7.15
C SER A 305 14.66 4.07 6.86
N TYR A 306 14.70 3.61 5.62
CA TYR A 306 14.13 2.33 5.23
C TYR A 306 14.74 1.19 6.05
N VAL A 307 16.07 1.22 6.27
CA VAL A 307 16.75 0.20 7.10
C VAL A 307 16.23 0.24 8.53
N ASP A 308 16.13 1.42 9.13
CA ASP A 308 15.60 1.61 10.48
C ASP A 308 14.16 1.06 10.59
N TRP A 309 13.29 1.41 9.65
CA TRP A 309 11.96 0.81 9.54
C TRP A 309 12.04 -0.71 9.47
N CYS A 310 12.85 -1.25 8.57
CA CYS A 310 12.96 -2.68 8.35
C CYS A 310 13.47 -3.47 9.58
N CYS A 311 14.39 -2.88 10.36
CA CYS A 311 15.03 -3.51 11.51
C CYS A 311 14.26 -3.33 12.81
N ASN A 312 13.66 -2.15 13.01
CA ASN A 312 12.98 -1.76 14.24
C ASN A 312 11.45 -1.80 14.12
N TYR A 313 10.95 -2.31 12.98
CA TYR A 313 9.54 -2.50 12.71
C TYR A 313 8.84 -3.26 13.84
N SER A 314 7.86 -2.63 14.47
CA SER A 314 7.08 -3.25 15.55
C SER A 314 5.59 -3.31 15.26
N THR A 315 5.13 -3.55 14.02
CA THR A 315 3.68 -3.74 13.83
C THR A 315 3.23 -5.11 14.34
N TRP A 316 2.99 -5.17 15.63
CA TRP A 316 2.26 -6.25 16.26
C TRP A 316 0.78 -5.92 16.17
N ILE A 317 0.13 -6.21 15.04
CA ILE A 317 -1.32 -6.24 15.07
C ILE A 317 -1.74 -7.53 15.78
N LYS A 318 -1.99 -7.39 17.07
CA LYS A 318 -2.52 -8.42 17.95
C LYS A 318 -4.02 -8.52 17.68
N PHE A 319 -4.43 -9.48 16.86
CA PHE A 319 -5.86 -9.70 16.61
C PHE A 319 -6.48 -10.54 17.71
N LYS A 320 -7.66 -10.12 18.15
CA LYS A 320 -8.56 -10.97 18.94
C LYS A 320 -9.13 -12.04 18.03
N LYS A 321 -8.61 -13.27 18.08
CA LYS A 321 -9.29 -14.42 17.49
C LYS A 321 -10.17 -15.04 18.55
N GLN A 322 -11.48 -14.96 18.38
CA GLN A 322 -12.43 -15.69 19.22
C GLN A 322 -12.23 -17.19 18.95
N GLY A 323 -11.69 -17.91 19.95
CA GLY A 323 -11.51 -19.36 19.88
C GLY A 323 -12.84 -20.10 20.00
N ARG A 324 -12.84 -21.39 19.68
CA ARG A 324 -14.01 -22.30 19.75
C ARG A 324 -14.75 -22.34 21.10
N GLN A 325 -14.18 -21.78 22.18
CA GLN A 325 -14.74 -21.75 23.54
C GLN A 325 -14.97 -20.31 24.07
N ASN A 326 -15.21 -19.31 23.21
CA ASN A 326 -15.25 -17.89 23.59
C ASN A 326 -13.97 -17.35 24.26
N ARG A 327 -12.88 -18.13 24.29
CA ARG A 327 -11.57 -17.64 24.72
C ARG A 327 -10.98 -16.78 23.62
N THR A 328 -10.78 -15.50 23.92
CA THR A 328 -10.09 -14.58 23.02
C THR A 328 -8.60 -14.91 23.02
N LYS A 329 -8.10 -15.49 21.92
CA LYS A 329 -6.66 -15.69 21.71
C LYS A 329 -6.12 -14.49 20.95
N ILE A 330 -5.11 -13.83 21.50
CA ILE A 330 -4.33 -12.86 20.74
C ILE A 330 -3.49 -13.63 19.72
N VAL A 331 -3.71 -13.36 18.44
CA VAL A 331 -2.88 -13.87 17.35
C VAL A 331 -2.24 -12.65 16.69
N SER A 332 -0.91 -12.53 16.79
CA SER A 332 -0.17 -11.63 15.94
C SER A 332 -0.11 -12.22 14.54
N LYS A 333 -0.51 -11.45 13.52
CA LYS A 333 -0.08 -11.73 12.15
C LYS A 333 0.82 -10.60 11.73
N GLU A 334 2.05 -10.94 11.40
CA GLU A 334 3.00 -9.99 10.86
C GLU A 334 2.82 -9.87 9.34
N PHE A 335 3.15 -8.70 8.80
CA PHE A 335 3.32 -8.54 7.38
C PHE A 335 4.73 -9.01 6.99
N LEU A 336 4.73 -10.02 6.10
CA LEU A 336 5.79 -10.50 5.21
C LEU A 336 7.24 -10.16 5.66
N ARG A 337 7.94 -11.15 6.24
CA ARG A 337 9.39 -11.26 6.11
C ARG A 337 9.67 -12.01 4.81
N PHE A 338 10.52 -11.46 3.96
CA PHE A 338 10.95 -12.13 2.74
C PHE A 338 12.32 -12.75 2.97
N PRO A 339 12.48 -14.08 2.82
CA PRO A 339 13.80 -14.64 2.60
C PRO A 339 14.24 -14.13 1.24
N LEU A 340 15.08 -13.10 1.23
CA LEU A 340 15.76 -12.69 0.02
C LEU A 340 16.70 -13.84 -0.35
N PRO A 341 16.84 -14.20 -1.64
CA PRO A 341 17.70 -15.30 -2.06
C PRO A 341 19.14 -14.90 -1.73
N SER A 342 19.58 -15.20 -0.51
CA SER A 342 20.88 -14.79 0.00
C SER A 342 22.00 -15.69 -0.50
N ASN A 343 21.69 -16.76 -1.23
CA ASN A 343 22.65 -17.65 -1.86
C ASN A 343 22.05 -18.34 -3.11
N GLU A 344 22.92 -18.70 -4.06
CA GLU A 344 22.59 -19.43 -5.31
C GLU A 344 21.78 -20.73 -5.09
N GLY A 345 21.77 -21.27 -3.86
CA GLY A 345 21.01 -22.48 -3.49
C GLY A 345 19.49 -22.30 -3.40
N THR A 346 18.99 -21.16 -2.91
CA THR A 346 17.54 -20.93 -2.68
C THR A 346 16.72 -20.82 -3.97
N VAL A 347 17.38 -20.61 -5.12
CA VAL A 347 16.71 -20.50 -6.41
C VAL A 347 16.21 -21.87 -6.90
N LYS A 348 16.85 -22.96 -6.45
CA LYS A 348 16.42 -24.33 -6.79
C LYS A 348 15.03 -24.68 -6.24
N ASP A 349 14.50 -23.93 -5.27
CA ASP A 349 13.15 -24.11 -4.73
C ASP A 349 12.06 -23.38 -5.54
N TYR A 350 12.44 -22.49 -6.45
CA TYR A 350 11.50 -21.87 -7.39
C TYR A 350 11.18 -22.75 -8.61
N ARG A 351 11.55 -24.05 -8.58
CA ARG A 351 11.21 -25.06 -9.61
C ARG A 351 9.70 -25.22 -9.86
N GLY A 352 8.85 -24.58 -9.06
CA GLY A 352 7.40 -24.47 -9.29
C GLY A 352 6.96 -23.43 -10.34
N LEU A 353 7.87 -22.60 -10.87
CA LEU A 353 7.59 -21.69 -11.99
C LEU A 353 7.44 -22.49 -13.30
N ARG A 354 6.32 -23.20 -13.44
CA ARG A 354 5.93 -23.81 -14.71
C ARG A 354 5.52 -22.71 -15.69
N ASN A 355 6.00 -22.81 -16.92
CA ASN A 355 5.47 -22.07 -18.06
C ASN A 355 3.96 -22.39 -18.21
N ARG A 356 3.09 -21.49 -17.72
CA ARG A 356 1.63 -21.62 -17.79
C ARG A 356 1.03 -20.88 -18.97
N THR A 357 1.82 -20.50 -19.97
CA THR A 357 1.31 -19.81 -21.17
C THR A 357 0.22 -20.62 -21.88
N PHE A 358 0.20 -21.96 -21.73
CA PHE A 358 -0.85 -22.84 -22.25
C PHE A 358 -2.11 -22.95 -21.37
N ASP A 359 -2.07 -22.56 -20.09
CA ASP A 359 -3.26 -22.52 -19.22
C ASP A 359 -4.14 -21.29 -19.50
N CYS A 360 -3.65 -20.38 -20.35
CA CYS A 360 -4.29 -19.14 -20.77
C CYS A 360 -5.38 -19.38 -21.83
N ARG A 361 -6.57 -19.83 -21.40
CA ARG A 361 -7.76 -19.81 -22.27
C ARG A 361 -8.52 -18.49 -22.06
N ARG A 362 -9.04 -17.90 -23.15
CA ARG A 362 -10.06 -16.83 -23.04
C ARG A 362 -11.16 -17.29 -22.09
N PRO A 363 -11.68 -16.44 -21.18
CA PRO A 363 -12.85 -16.79 -20.41
C PRO A 363 -13.94 -17.22 -21.40
N GLY A 364 -14.48 -18.42 -21.21
CA GLY A 364 -15.63 -18.87 -22.01
C GLY A 364 -16.79 -17.89 -21.81
N ARG A 365 -17.60 -17.66 -22.87
CA ARG A 365 -18.81 -16.82 -22.77
C ARG A 365 -19.61 -17.24 -21.52
N GLY A 366 -19.88 -16.29 -20.63
CA GLY A 366 -20.69 -16.51 -19.42
C GLY A 366 -19.92 -16.94 -18.16
N ARG A 367 -18.58 -16.98 -18.17
CA ARG A 367 -17.80 -17.07 -16.92
C ARG A 367 -17.25 -15.70 -16.55
N ALA A 368 -17.60 -15.23 -15.35
CA ALA A 368 -17.02 -14.04 -14.75
C ALA A 368 -15.50 -14.20 -14.72
N ALA A 369 -14.79 -13.29 -15.39
CA ALA A 369 -13.33 -13.22 -15.39
C ALA A 369 -12.84 -12.74 -14.02
N GLY A 370 -12.98 -13.58 -12.99
CA GLY A 370 -12.60 -13.25 -11.61
C GLY A 370 -11.67 -14.28 -10.98
N GLY A 371 -11.59 -15.49 -11.53
CA GLY A 371 -10.71 -16.53 -11.04
C GLY A 371 -9.25 -16.28 -11.42
N LEU A 372 -8.32 -16.66 -10.53
CA LEU A 372 -6.86 -16.69 -10.79
C LEU A 372 -6.47 -17.42 -12.11
N LYS A 373 -7.37 -18.25 -12.65
CA LYS A 373 -7.17 -19.04 -13.88
C LYS A 373 -7.46 -18.27 -15.18
N ASP A 374 -8.11 -17.11 -15.11
CA ASP A 374 -8.59 -16.37 -16.29
C ASP A 374 -7.73 -15.13 -16.65
N LYS A 375 -6.58 -14.95 -15.98
CA LYS A 375 -5.76 -13.72 -16.03
C LYS A 375 -4.55 -13.85 -16.97
N CYS A 376 -4.79 -14.02 -18.28
CA CYS A 376 -3.71 -13.99 -19.27
C CYS A 376 -3.88 -12.88 -20.32
N LEU A 377 -2.75 -12.40 -20.84
CA LEU A 377 -2.67 -11.36 -21.85
C LEU A 377 -3.28 -11.82 -23.19
N PRO A 378 -3.91 -10.94 -23.99
CA PRO A 378 -4.41 -11.29 -25.31
C PRO A 378 -3.29 -11.72 -26.25
N HIS A 379 -3.53 -12.77 -27.03
CA HIS A 379 -2.59 -13.32 -28.03
C HIS A 379 -2.13 -12.31 -29.10
N ALA A 380 -2.87 -11.20 -29.28
CA ALA A 380 -2.54 -10.11 -30.19
C ALA A 380 -1.46 -9.14 -29.66
N TRP A 381 -0.96 -9.34 -28.44
CA TRP A 381 0.09 -8.53 -27.82
C TRP A 381 1.46 -9.24 -27.82
N VAL A 382 1.54 -10.39 -28.48
CA VAL A 382 2.78 -11.00 -28.94
C VAL A 382 3.16 -10.26 -30.22
N VAL A 383 3.95 -9.21 -30.09
CA VAL A 383 4.55 -8.53 -31.26
C VAL A 383 5.45 -9.54 -31.95
N GLN A 384 5.33 -9.63 -33.28
CA GLN A 384 6.23 -10.42 -34.15
C GLN A 384 7.69 -10.01 -33.97
#